data_AF-A0AAP8LAG3-F1
#
_entry.id   AF-A0AAP8LAG3-F1
#
_cell.length_a   1.000
_cell.length_b   1.000
_cell.length_c   1.000
_cell.angle_alpha   90.00
_cell.angle_beta   90.00
_cell.angle_gamma   90.00
#
_symmetry.space_group_name_H-M   'P 1'
#
loop_
_entity.id
_entity.type
_entity.pdbx_description
1 polymer ?
#
loop_
_entity_poly.entity_id
_entity_poly.type
_entity_poly.pdbx_seq_one_letter_code
_entity_poly.pdbx_strand_id
1 'polypeptide(L)' 'MVAELTALRDQIDEVDKALLGLLAKRLHLVAEVGEVKSRHGLPVYVPEREAAMLASRRQEAENLGVPPDLIE' A
#
# COMPACT_ATOMS: atom_id res chain seq x y z
N MET A 1 -31.03 -1.37 17.83
CA MET A 1 -29.97 -0.68 17.05
C MET A 1 -28.60 -1.28 17.35
N VAL A 2 -28.38 -2.55 16.93
CA VAL A 2 -27.09 -3.26 17.12
C VAL A 2 -26.71 -4.01 15.83
N ALA A 3 -27.70 -4.56 15.11
CA ALA A 3 -27.48 -5.30 13.86
C ALA A 3 -26.85 -4.46 12.73
N GLU A 4 -27.28 -3.22 12.52
CA GLU A 4 -26.69 -2.32 11.50
C GLU A 4 -25.22 -2.01 11.80
N LEU A 5 -24.88 -1.79 13.07
CA LEU A 5 -23.50 -1.56 13.49
C LEU A 5 -22.63 -2.82 13.30
N THR A 6 -23.16 -4.00 13.61
CA THR A 6 -22.47 -5.27 13.35
C THR A 6 -22.21 -5.46 11.87
N ALA A 7 -23.21 -5.24 11.01
CA ALA A 7 -23.04 -5.39 9.56
C ALA A 7 -22.02 -4.41 8.96
N LEU A 8 -21.90 -3.19 9.51
CA LEU A 8 -20.86 -2.25 9.10
C LEU A 8 -19.46 -2.70 9.55
N ARG A 9 -19.35 -3.26 10.77
CA ARG A 9 -18.07 -3.80 11.28
C ARG A 9 -17.62 -5.01 10.48
N ASP A 10 -18.53 -5.91 10.13
CA ASP A 10 -18.21 -7.06 9.29
C ASP A 10 -17.64 -6.62 7.92
N GLN A 11 -18.20 -5.56 7.33
CA GLN A 11 -17.68 -4.99 6.09
C GLN A 11 -16.28 -4.38 6.26
N ILE A 12 -16.02 -3.69 7.38
CA ILE A 12 -14.69 -3.16 7.70
C ILE A 12 -13.68 -4.31 7.86
N ASP A 13 -14.05 -5.37 8.60
CA ASP A 13 -13.19 -6.54 8.80
C ASP A 13 -12.82 -7.21 7.47
N GLU A 14 -13.75 -7.29 6.52
CA GLU A 14 -13.48 -7.83 5.18
C GLU A 14 -12.51 -6.92 4.38
N VAL A 15 -12.66 -5.59 4.48
CA VAL A 15 -11.72 -4.64 3.89
C VAL A 15 -10.33 -4.80 4.52
N ASP A 16 -10.23 -4.93 5.84
CA ASP A 16 -8.98 -5.08 6.55
C ASP A 16 -8.25 -6.38 6.18
N LYS A 17 -8.98 -7.49 6.02
CA LYS A 17 -8.42 -8.75 5.50
C LYS A 17 -7.89 -8.57 4.08
N ALA A 18 -8.61 -7.85 3.22
CA ALA A 18 -8.16 -7.57 1.86
C ALA A 18 -6.86 -6.71 1.87
N LEU A 19 -6.79 -5.70 2.74
CA LEU A 19 -5.58 -4.89 2.91
C LEU A 19 -4.37 -5.74 3.33
N LEU A 20 -4.54 -6.65 4.29
CA LEU A 20 -3.48 -7.58 4.69
C LEU A 20 -3.00 -8.45 3.52
N GLY A 21 -3.92 -8.96 2.70
CA GLY A 21 -3.59 -9.72 1.50
C GLY A 21 -2.79 -8.90 0.48
N LEU A 22 -3.17 -7.64 0.27
CA LEU A 22 -2.46 -6.71 -0.62
C LEU A 22 -1.07 -6.36 -0.09
N LEU A 23 -0.91 -6.17 1.22
CA LEU A 23 0.38 -5.93 1.85
C LEU A 23 1.31 -7.14 1.70
N ALA A 24 0.81 -8.36 1.92
CA ALA A 24 1.57 -9.58 1.70
C ALA A 24 2.06 -9.71 0.24
N LYS A 25 1.16 -9.45 -0.72
CA LYS A 25 1.52 -9.42 -2.15
C LYS A 25 2.58 -8.34 -2.45
N ARG A 26 2.45 -7.15 -1.88
CA ARG A 26 3.43 -6.06 -2.03
C ARG A 26 4.80 -6.50 -1.52
N LEU A 27 4.87 -7.17 -0.37
CA LEU A 27 6.14 -7.67 0.19
C LEU A 27 6.80 -8.70 -0.73
N HIS A 28 6.03 -9.60 -1.33
CA HIS A 28 6.56 -10.55 -2.31
C HIS A 28 7.18 -9.83 -3.52
N LEU A 29 6.47 -8.85 -4.09
CA LEU A 29 6.97 -8.05 -5.21
C LEU A 29 8.23 -7.26 -4.85
N VAL A 30 8.32 -6.73 -3.62
CA VAL A 30 9.53 -6.04 -3.14
C VAL A 30 10.73 -7.00 -3.10
N ALA A 31 10.53 -8.25 -2.67
CA ALA A 31 11.57 -9.26 -2.69
C ALA A 31 12.04 -9.58 -4.12
N GLU A 32 11.11 -9.78 -5.06
CA GLU A 32 11.42 -9.99 -6.47
C GLU A 32 12.19 -8.80 -7.09
N VAL A 33 11.80 -7.57 -6.76
CA VAL A 33 12.53 -6.36 -7.18
C VAL A 33 13.97 -6.39 -6.63
N GLY A 34 14.16 -6.82 -5.39
CA GLY A 34 15.48 -7.00 -4.78
C GLY A 34 16.33 -8.02 -5.54
N GLU A 35 15.76 -9.18 -5.89
CA GLU A 35 16.45 -10.21 -6.68
C GLU A 35 16.84 -9.70 -8.06
N VAL A 36 15.93 -9.00 -8.75
CA VAL A 36 16.22 -8.38 -10.06
C VAL A 36 17.36 -7.38 -9.94
N LYS A 37 17.31 -6.46 -8.96
CA LYS A 37 18.36 -5.48 -8.74
C LYS A 37 19.70 -6.14 -8.46
N SER A 38 19.72 -7.18 -7.61
CA SER A 38 20.92 -7.94 -7.29
C SER A 38 21.54 -8.58 -8.53
N ARG A 39 20.73 -9.29 -9.35
CA ARG A 39 21.20 -9.94 -10.59
C ARG A 39 21.82 -8.96 -11.59
N HIS A 40 21.33 -7.72 -11.62
CA HIS A 40 21.78 -6.69 -12.56
C HIS A 40 22.74 -5.66 -11.96
N GLY A 41 23.16 -5.82 -10.70
CA GLY A 41 24.05 -4.87 -10.02
C GLY A 41 23.44 -3.47 -9.85
N LEU A 42 22.11 -3.36 -9.81
CA LEU A 42 21.41 -2.09 -9.68
C LEU A 42 21.39 -1.62 -8.21
N PRO A 43 21.40 -0.29 -7.97
CA PRO A 43 21.32 0.24 -6.61
C PRO A 43 19.99 -0.13 -5.94
N VAL A 44 20.10 -0.61 -4.70
CA VAL A 44 18.94 -0.93 -3.86
C VAL A 44 18.17 0.33 -3.50
N TYR A 45 18.87 1.41 -3.15
CA TYR A 45 18.30 2.69 -2.75
C TYR A 45 18.34 3.71 -3.89
N VAL A 46 17.17 4.23 -4.28
CA VAL A 46 17.01 5.27 -5.30
C VAL A 46 16.00 6.30 -4.75
N PRO A 47 16.46 7.30 -3.98
CA PRO A 47 15.57 8.22 -3.23
C PRO A 47 14.61 9.00 -4.13
N GLU A 48 15.05 9.39 -5.32
CA GLU A 48 14.20 10.09 -6.30
C GLU A 48 13.00 9.23 -6.74
N ARG A 49 13.20 7.91 -6.89
CA ARG A 49 12.13 6.98 -7.26
C ARG A 49 11.09 6.84 -6.16
N GLU A 50 11.54 6.85 -4.91
CA GLU A 50 10.69 6.79 -3.71
C GLU A 50 9.90 8.08 -3.54
N ALA A 51 10.56 9.24 -3.63
CA ALA A 51 9.91 10.54 -3.56
C ALA A 51 8.82 10.71 -4.65
N ALA A 52 9.12 10.33 -5.89
CA ALA A 52 8.14 10.38 -6.98
C ALA A 52 6.97 9.40 -6.77
N MET A 53 7.25 8.22 -6.22
CA MET A 53 6.22 7.23 -5.89
C MET A 53 5.27 7.76 -4.81
N LEU A 54 5.82 8.30 -3.71
CA LEU A 54 5.04 8.86 -2.60
C LEU A 54 4.21 10.07 -3.02
N ALA A 55 4.80 11.01 -3.77
CA ALA A 55 4.07 12.16 -4.29
C ALA A 55 2.86 11.73 -5.14
N SER A 56 3.05 10.74 -6.01
CA SER A 56 1.97 10.19 -6.83
C SER A 56 0.89 9.48 -6.01
N ARG A 57 1.25 8.70 -4.99
CA ARG A 57 0.26 8.03 -4.12
C ARG A 57 -0.51 9.02 -3.24
N ARG A 58 0.16 10.08 -2.73
CA ARG A 58 -0.51 11.16 -1.97
C ARG A 58 -1.53 11.89 -2.81
N GLN A 59 -1.21 12.21 -4.06
CA GLN A 59 -2.17 12.83 -4.98
C GLN A 59 -3.38 11.92 -5.26
N GLU A 60 -3.15 10.62 -5.42
CA GLU A 60 -4.24 9.64 -5.58
C GLU A 60 -5.12 9.55 -4.33
N ALA A 61 -4.51 9.57 -3.13
CA ALA A 61 -5.25 9.56 -1.87
C ALA A 61 -6.17 10.78 -1.75
N GLU A 62 -5.67 11.99 -2.06
CA GLU A 62 -6.48 13.21 -2.08
C GLU A 62 -7.70 13.07 -3.01
N ASN A 63 -7.51 12.53 -4.20
CA ASN A 63 -8.59 12.31 -5.17
C ASN A 63 -9.67 11.33 -4.69
N LEU A 64 -9.31 10.43 -3.76
CA LEU A 64 -10.20 9.45 -3.14
C LEU A 64 -10.79 9.94 -1.81
N GLY A 65 -10.46 11.17 -1.37
CA GLY A 65 -10.86 11.69 -0.07
C GLY A 65 -10.15 11.03 1.12
N VAL A 66 -9.03 10.34 0.87
CA VAL A 66 -8.16 9.77 1.89
C VAL A 66 -7.12 10.81 2.29
N PRO A 67 -6.93 11.11 3.59
CA PRO A 67 -5.89 12.04 4.02
C PRO A 67 -4.51 11.61 3.52
N PRO A 68 -3.78 12.46 2.76
CA PRO A 68 -2.47 12.08 2.19
C PRO A 68 -1.40 11.82 3.25
N ASP A 69 -1.57 12.31 4.48
CA ASP A 69 -0.70 12.00 5.62
C ASP A 69 -0.73 10.52 6.03
N LEU A 70 -1.75 9.76 5.61
CA LEU A 70 -1.79 8.30 5.77
C LEU A 70 -0.89 7.57 4.76
N ILE A 71 -0.30 8.29 3.80
CA ILE A 71 0.62 7.74 2.80
C ILE A 71 2.05 8.15 3.15
N GLU A 72 2.82 7.17 3.63
CA GLU A 72 4.22 7.30 4.07
C GLU A 72 5.19 6.53 3.16
#